data_AF-A0A1N6XDA9-F1
#
_entry.id   AF-A0A1N6XDA9-F1
#
_cell.length_a   1.000
_cell.length_b   1.000
_cell.length_c   1.000
_cell.angle_alpha   90.00
_cell.angle_beta   90.00
_cell.angle_gamma   90.00
#
_symmetry.space_group_name_H-M   'P 1'
#
loop_
_entity.id
_entity.type
_entity.pdbx_description
1 polymer ?
#
loop_
_entity_poly.entity_id
_entity_poly.type
_entity_poly.pdbx_seq_one_letter_code
_entity_poly.pdbx_strand_id
1 'polypeptide(L)'
;MARLDWVHSRLKNWERWHCQQRAGGLGFATQSVFLNEFPGADRVSRIPIDEVEASITNDAVEALKAPRPVLYQTLYLVYPLGLGPTGAAKRIGCHTSNIHANLGVADRVLAAWFTERAEKQARLRADVQAAYARVRGFST
;
A
#
# COMPACT_ATOMS: atom_id res chain seq x y z
N MET A 1 -13.67 10.03 -14.17
CA MET A 1 -12.39 10.60 -13.70
C MET A 1 -11.30 9.55 -13.87
N ALA A 2 -10.19 9.90 -14.52
CA ALA A 2 -9.08 8.98 -14.71
C ALA A 2 -8.43 8.65 -13.36
N ARG A 3 -8.33 7.35 -13.06
CA ARG A 3 -7.60 6.82 -11.91
C ARG A 3 -6.11 6.91 -12.22
N LEU A 4 -5.27 7.07 -11.20
CA LEU A 4 -3.82 6.96 -11.39
C LEU A 4 -3.44 5.48 -11.36
N ASP A 5 -3.12 4.90 -12.51
CA ASP A 5 -2.91 3.46 -12.67
C ASP A 5 -1.81 2.91 -11.75
N TRP A 6 -0.74 3.67 -11.54
CA TRP A 6 0.34 3.29 -10.65
C TRP A 6 -0.08 3.32 -9.17
N VAL A 7 -0.92 4.29 -8.75
CA VAL A 7 -1.46 4.35 -7.37
C VAL A 7 -2.44 3.20 -7.17
N HIS A 8 -3.29 2.92 -8.16
CA HIS A 8 -4.22 1.80 -8.11
C HIS A 8 -3.48 0.46 -7.96
N SER A 9 -2.38 0.28 -8.69
CA SER A 9 -1.53 -0.92 -8.59
C SER A 9 -0.95 -1.09 -7.18
N ARG A 10 -0.48 0.01 -6.56
CA ARG A 10 -0.03 0.00 -5.16
C ARG A 10 -1.12 -0.34 -4.18
N LEU A 11 -2.31 0.22 -4.35
CA LEU A 11 -3.46 -0.07 -3.49
C LEU A 11 -3.91 -1.54 -3.62
N LYS A 12 -3.79 -2.15 -4.81
CA LYS A 12 -3.99 -3.59 -5.00
C LYS A 12 -2.92 -4.43 -4.30
N ASN A 13 -1.66 -4.01 -4.32
CA ASN A 13 -0.60 -4.69 -3.55
C ASN A 13 -0.87 -4.58 -2.03
N TRP A 14 -1.30 -3.40 -1.57
CA TRP A 14 -1.69 -3.16 -0.18
C TRP A 14 -2.92 -3.98 0.26
N GLU A 15 -3.93 -4.14 -0.61
CA GLU A 15 -5.05 -5.05 -0.40
C GLU A 15 -4.57 -6.48 -0.13
N ARG A 16 -3.71 -7.01 -1.01
CA ARG A 16 -3.14 -8.35 -0.88
C ARG A 16 -2.34 -8.51 0.40
N TRP A 17 -1.58 -7.48 0.78
CA TRP A 17 -0.81 -7.44 2.02
C TRP A 17 -1.70 -7.49 3.26
N HIS A 18 -2.82 -6.76 3.27
CA HIS A 18 -3.82 -6.86 4.34
C HIS A 18 -4.50 -8.22 4.40
N CYS A 19 -4.83 -8.82 3.26
CA CYS A 19 -5.38 -10.17 3.21
C CYS A 19 -4.40 -11.21 3.78
N GLN A 20 -3.10 -11.09 3.47
CA GLN A 20 -2.07 -11.96 4.04
C GLN A 20 -1.90 -11.76 5.56
N GLN A 21 -1.97 -10.53 6.06
CA GLN A 21 -1.91 -10.28 7.51
C GLN A 21 -3.15 -10.76 8.27
N ARG A 22 -4.34 -10.59 7.69
CA ARG A 22 -5.61 -11.06 8.29
C ARG A 22 -5.73 -12.58 8.29
N ALA A 23 -5.05 -13.27 7.37
CA ALA A 23 -4.94 -14.73 7.38
C ALA A 23 -4.07 -15.28 8.52
N GLY A 24 -3.39 -14.41 9.30
CA GLY A 24 -2.78 -14.78 10.56
C GLY A 24 -1.35 -15.31 10.45
N GLY A 25 -0.39 -14.45 10.85
CA GLY A 25 0.66 -14.80 11.82
C GLY A 25 1.79 -15.71 11.35
N LEU A 26 3.03 -15.18 11.40
CA LEU A 26 4.30 -15.92 11.35
C LEU A 26 4.46 -16.83 10.12
N GLY A 27 5.06 -16.27 9.07
CA GLY A 27 5.50 -16.99 7.87
C GLY A 27 6.59 -18.05 8.07
N PHE A 28 6.58 -18.79 9.18
CA PHE A 28 7.08 -20.15 9.13
C PHE A 28 6.02 -20.97 8.40
N ALA A 29 6.27 -21.22 7.11
CA ALA A 29 5.85 -22.49 6.59
C ALA A 29 6.50 -23.54 7.49
N THR A 30 5.77 -24.09 8.47
CA THR A 30 6.09 -25.42 8.97
C THR A 30 5.95 -26.30 7.76
N GLN A 31 7.07 -26.46 7.07
CA GLN A 31 7.23 -27.22 5.87
C GLN A 31 6.99 -28.68 6.29
N SER A 32 5.73 -29.08 6.34
CA SER A 32 5.34 -30.47 6.27
C SER A 32 5.58 -30.91 4.82
N VAL A 33 6.85 -30.99 4.41
CA VAL A 33 7.29 -31.41 3.07
C VAL A 33 6.90 -32.87 2.79
N PHE A 34 6.44 -33.61 3.81
CA PHE A 34 6.25 -35.05 3.73
C PHE A 34 4.81 -35.56 3.62
N LEU A 35 3.79 -34.69 3.58
CA LEU A 35 2.43 -35.20 3.40
C LEU A 35 1.74 -34.50 2.24
N ASN A 36 1.52 -35.30 1.19
CA ASN A 36 0.47 -35.18 0.19
C ASN A 36 0.85 -34.51 -1.14
N GLU A 37 1.69 -35.23 -1.89
CA GLU A 37 1.83 -35.04 -3.33
C GLU A 37 0.56 -35.53 -4.05
N PHE A 38 -0.45 -34.66 -4.10
CA PHE A 38 -1.53 -34.78 -5.08
C PHE A 38 -1.08 -34.09 -6.39
N PRO A 39 -0.91 -34.81 -7.50
CA PRO A 39 -0.56 -34.21 -8.78
C PRO A 39 -1.81 -33.52 -9.35
N GLY A 40 -1.97 -32.23 -9.08
CA GLY A 40 -3.10 -31.46 -9.64
C GLY A 40 -3.42 -30.13 -8.97
N ALA A 41 -2.83 -29.82 -7.81
CA ALA A 41 -2.98 -28.48 -7.24
C ALA A 41 -2.07 -27.51 -8.00
N ASP A 42 -2.68 -26.73 -8.89
CA ASP A 42 -2.11 -25.52 -9.47
C ASP A 42 -1.28 -24.81 -8.40
N ARG A 43 0.04 -24.77 -8.60
CA ARG A 43 0.96 -24.08 -7.72
C ARG A 43 0.67 -22.61 -7.94
N VAL A 44 -0.35 -22.08 -7.24
CA VAL A 44 -0.70 -20.67 -7.25
C VAL A 44 0.57 -19.95 -6.86
N SER A 45 1.26 -19.43 -7.86
CA SER A 45 2.51 -18.71 -7.70
C SER A 45 2.16 -17.53 -6.80
N ARG A 46 2.49 -17.64 -5.51
CA ARG A 46 2.24 -16.60 -4.52
C ARG A 46 3.05 -15.41 -4.99
N ILE A 47 2.37 -14.47 -5.65
CA ILE A 47 3.02 -13.26 -6.18
C ILE A 47 3.74 -12.62 -5.00
N PRO A 48 5.08 -12.50 -5.04
CA PRO A 48 5.83 -11.87 -3.97
C PRO A 48 5.28 -10.45 -3.78
N ILE A 49 4.80 -10.16 -2.57
CA ILE A 49 4.40 -8.81 -2.20
C ILE A 49 5.66 -8.10 -1.75
N ASP A 50 5.93 -6.94 -2.32
CA ASP A 50 6.95 -6.05 -1.75
C ASP A 50 6.42 -5.50 -0.42
N GLU A 51 6.86 -6.11 0.68
CA GLU A 51 6.45 -5.73 2.05
C GLU A 51 6.86 -4.29 2.38
N VAL A 52 7.96 -3.79 1.80
CA VAL A 52 8.42 -2.42 1.98
C VAL A 52 7.48 -1.46 1.27
N GLU A 53 7.11 -1.74 0.02
CA GLU A 53 6.13 -0.92 -0.71
C GLU A 53 4.76 -0.93 -0.02
N ALA A 54 4.30 -2.11 0.43
CA ALA A 54 3.00 -2.27 1.08
C ALA A 54 2.93 -1.54 2.43
N SER A 55 3.99 -1.61 3.25
CA SER A 55 4.08 -0.87 4.50
C SER A 55 4.13 0.64 4.30
N ILE A 56 4.90 1.13 3.31
CA ILE A 56 4.90 2.57 2.96
C ILE A 56 3.52 3.02 2.49
N THR A 57 2.81 2.17 1.75
CA THR A 57 1.44 2.46 1.29
C THR A 57 0.48 2.49 2.48
N ASN A 58 0.64 1.59 3.46
CA ASN A 58 -0.12 1.61 4.70
C ASN A 58 0.09 2.91 5.48
N ASP A 59 1.34 3.37 5.63
CA ASP A 59 1.65 4.64 6.29
C ASP A 59 0.98 5.82 5.58
N ALA A 60 0.98 5.82 4.25
CA ALA A 60 0.31 6.86 3.45
C ALA A 60 -1.21 6.86 3.69
N VAL A 61 -1.83 5.70 3.77
CA VAL A 61 -3.27 5.55 4.03
C VAL A 61 -3.62 5.92 5.48
N GLU A 62 -2.85 5.48 6.46
CA GLU A 62 -3.04 5.84 7.88
C GLU A 62 -2.83 7.35 8.12
N ALA A 63 -1.90 7.99 7.40
CA ALA A 63 -1.74 9.44 7.45
C ALA A 63 -2.99 10.22 6.98
N LEU A 64 -3.88 9.60 6.20
CA LEU A 64 -5.16 10.21 5.78
C LEU A 64 -6.24 10.13 6.86
N LYS A 65 -6.10 9.24 7.84
CA LYS A 65 -7.14 8.97 8.85
C LYS A 65 -7.51 10.19 9.67
N ALA A 66 -6.52 11.00 10.06
CA ALA A 66 -6.73 12.24 10.80
C ALA A 66 -7.28 13.39 9.93
N PRO A 67 -6.63 13.79 8.83
CA PRO A 67 -7.08 14.94 8.04
C PRO A 67 -8.31 14.66 7.17
N ARG A 68 -8.51 13.42 6.71
CA ARG A 68 -9.54 13.04 5.73
C ARG A 68 -10.13 11.65 6.02
N PRO A 69 -10.89 11.49 7.11
CA PRO A 69 -11.40 10.19 7.56
C PRO A 69 -12.31 9.51 6.53
N VAL A 70 -13.07 10.29 5.75
CA VAL A 70 -13.97 9.77 4.69
C VAL A 70 -13.18 9.07 3.58
N LEU A 71 -12.01 9.60 3.20
CA LEU A 71 -11.17 8.98 2.17
C LEU A 71 -10.55 7.69 2.69
N TYR A 72 -10.03 7.71 3.91
CA TYR A 72 -9.52 6.53 4.59
C TYR A 72 -10.59 5.41 4.64
N GLN A 73 -11.79 5.75 5.09
CA GLN A 73 -12.89 4.79 5.18
C GLN A 73 -13.29 4.23 3.82
N THR A 74 -13.32 5.07 2.78
CA THR A 74 -13.60 4.65 1.41
C THR A 74 -12.55 3.65 0.92
N LEU A 75 -11.26 3.94 1.11
CA LEU A 75 -10.16 3.04 0.72
C LEU A 75 -10.23 1.71 1.49
N TYR A 76 -10.46 1.76 2.80
CA TYR A 76 -10.52 0.57 3.65
C TYR A 76 -11.68 -0.36 3.27
N LEU A 77 -12.84 0.19 2.95
CA LEU A 77 -14.01 -0.58 2.53
C LEU A 77 -13.85 -1.20 1.14
N VAL A 78 -13.22 -0.47 0.21
CA VAL A 78 -13.07 -0.93 -1.18
C VAL A 78 -11.98 -2.00 -1.29
N TYR A 79 -10.83 -1.82 -0.64
CA TYR A 79 -9.66 -2.69 -0.79
C TYR A 79 -9.61 -3.76 0.33
N PRO A 80 -9.15 -3.51 1.59
CA PRO A 80 -9.07 -4.54 2.64
C PRO A 80 -10.33 -5.35 2.94
N LEU A 81 -11.52 -4.77 2.72
CA LEU A 81 -12.80 -5.46 2.95
C LEU A 81 -13.41 -6.02 1.66
N GLY A 82 -12.89 -5.66 0.49
CA GLY A 82 -13.31 -6.21 -0.81
C GLY A 82 -14.77 -5.92 -1.20
N LEU A 83 -15.45 -4.94 -0.59
CA LEU A 83 -16.87 -4.67 -0.85
C LEU A 83 -17.13 -4.07 -2.25
N GLY A 84 -16.08 -3.63 -2.94
CA GLY A 84 -16.17 -2.87 -4.18
C GLY A 84 -16.86 -1.50 -4.00
N PRO A 85 -16.99 -0.70 -5.08
CA PRO A 85 -17.53 0.66 -4.99
C PRO A 85 -19.00 0.69 -4.55
N THR A 86 -19.82 -0.23 -5.05
CA THR A 86 -21.26 -0.31 -4.73
C THR A 86 -21.50 -0.76 -3.28
N GLY A 87 -20.72 -1.73 -2.78
CA GLY A 87 -20.83 -2.17 -1.40
C GLY A 87 -20.35 -1.10 -0.41
N ALA A 88 -19.26 -0.39 -0.75
CA ALA A 88 -18.79 0.75 0.03
C ALA A 88 -19.82 1.89 0.07
N ALA A 89 -20.45 2.21 -1.07
CA ALA A 89 -21.52 3.20 -1.18
C ALA A 89 -22.70 2.89 -0.24
N LYS A 90 -23.19 1.64 -0.25
CA LYS A 90 -24.26 1.19 0.65
C LYS A 90 -23.88 1.30 2.12
N ARG A 91 -22.63 1.00 2.48
CA ARG A 91 -22.16 1.01 3.86
C ARG A 91 -21.91 2.41 4.42
N ILE A 92 -21.49 3.34 3.57
CA ILE A 92 -21.33 4.76 3.93
C ILE A 92 -22.66 5.52 3.83
N GLY A 93 -23.64 5.01 3.08
CA GLY A 93 -24.91 5.68 2.83
C GLY A 93 -24.80 6.79 1.78
N CYS A 94 -23.93 6.63 0.79
CA CYS A 94 -23.74 7.61 -0.29
C CYS A 94 -23.91 6.98 -1.69
N HIS A 95 -24.01 7.83 -2.71
CA HIS A 95 -24.13 7.35 -4.10
C HIS A 95 -22.79 6.78 -4.61
N THR A 96 -22.84 5.76 -5.47
CA THR A 96 -21.63 5.13 -6.06
C THR A 96 -20.73 6.14 -6.77
N SER A 97 -21.31 7.16 -7.41
CA SER A 97 -20.55 8.27 -8.02
C SER A 97 -19.68 9.02 -7.02
N ASN A 98 -20.15 9.18 -5.77
CA ASN A 98 -19.39 9.83 -4.71
C ASN A 98 -18.18 8.98 -4.28
N ILE A 99 -18.33 7.65 -4.25
CA ILE A 99 -17.20 6.74 -4.01
C ILE A 99 -16.15 6.87 -5.11
N HIS A 100 -16.55 6.92 -6.39
CA HIS A 100 -15.60 7.12 -7.49
C HIS A 100 -14.90 8.49 -7.42
N ALA A 101 -15.62 9.55 -7.04
CA ALA A 101 -15.02 10.85 -6.81
C ALA A 101 -14.01 10.82 -5.64
N ASN A 102 -14.38 10.20 -4.52
CA ASN A 102 -13.51 10.02 -3.36
C ASN A 102 -12.25 9.21 -3.71
N LEU A 103 -12.38 8.15 -4.51
CA LEU A 103 -11.23 7.38 -5.00
C LEU A 103 -10.31 8.23 -5.89
N GLY A 104 -10.86 9.07 -6.77
CA GLY A 104 -10.06 10.00 -7.57
C GLY A 104 -9.37 11.09 -6.75
N VAL A 105 -10.00 11.55 -5.66
CA VAL A 105 -9.35 12.46 -4.69
C VAL A 105 -8.26 11.72 -3.93
N ALA A 106 -8.54 10.52 -3.43
CA ALA A 106 -7.58 9.69 -2.70
C ALA A 106 -6.33 9.41 -3.56
N ASP A 107 -6.50 9.04 -4.83
CA ASP A 107 -5.39 8.81 -5.76
C ASP A 107 -4.46 10.04 -5.85
N ARG A 108 -5.02 11.25 -5.99
CA ARG A 108 -4.24 12.49 -6.07
C ARG A 108 -3.50 12.82 -4.77
N VAL A 109 -4.16 12.60 -3.64
CA VAL A 109 -3.55 12.87 -2.33
C VAL A 109 -2.43 11.88 -2.01
N LEU A 110 -2.63 10.60 -2.31
CA LEU A 110 -1.60 9.58 -2.18
C LEU A 110 -0.43 9.88 -3.11
N ALA A 111 -0.70 10.27 -4.36
CA ALA A 111 0.34 10.67 -5.30
C ALA A 111 1.20 11.81 -4.75
N ALA A 112 0.58 12.87 -4.23
CA ALA A 112 1.29 13.98 -3.62
C ALA A 112 2.15 13.52 -2.42
N TRP A 113 1.59 12.69 -1.54
CA TRP A 113 2.32 12.15 -0.38
C TRP A 113 3.55 11.34 -0.80
N PHE A 114 3.44 10.50 -1.84
CA PHE A 114 4.58 9.72 -2.35
C PHE A 114 5.66 10.62 -2.94
N THR A 115 5.28 11.67 -3.67
CA THR A 115 6.23 12.66 -4.21
C THR A 115 6.95 13.40 -3.08
N GLU A 116 6.22 13.93 -2.09
CA GLU A 116 6.80 14.63 -0.94
C GLU A 116 7.77 13.74 -0.15
N ARG A 117 7.42 12.46 0.04
CA ARG A 117 8.30 11.49 0.68
C ARG A 117 9.56 11.23 -0.13
N ALA A 118 9.45 11.08 -1.45
CA ALA A 118 10.59 10.88 -2.33
C ALA A 118 11.55 12.08 -2.30
N GLU A 119 11.01 13.30 -2.33
CA GLU A 119 11.79 14.54 -2.19
C GLU A 119 12.50 14.61 -0.84
N LYS A 120 11.81 14.28 0.26
CA LYS A 120 12.40 14.26 1.60
C LYS A 120 13.54 13.24 1.70
N GLN A 121 13.35 12.04 1.13
CA GLN A 121 14.38 11.00 1.06
C GLN A 121 15.60 11.46 0.24
N ALA A 122 15.38 12.13 -0.89
CA ALA A 122 16.46 12.66 -1.72
C ALA A 122 17.28 13.74 -0.99
N ARG A 123 16.62 14.65 -0.28
CA ARG A 123 17.29 15.69 0.54
C ARG A 123 18.15 15.07 1.63
N LEU A 124 17.61 14.13 2.40
CA LEU A 124 18.37 13.44 3.45
C LEU A 124 19.58 12.69 2.89
N ARG A 125 19.45 12.06 1.72
CA ARG A 125 20.58 11.39 1.05
C ARG A 125 21.65 12.39 0.62
N ALA A 126 21.25 13.54 0.07
CA ALA A 126 22.18 14.60 -0.30
C ALA A 126 22.91 15.17 0.93
N ASP A 127 22.20 15.37 2.04
CA ASP A 127 22.79 15.86 3.29
C ASP A 127 23.81 14.88 3.88
N VAL A 128 23.48 13.58 3.89
CA VAL A 128 24.40 12.52 4.33
C VAL A 128 25.62 12.43 3.42
N GLN A 129 25.45 12.51 2.10
CA GLN A 129 26.56 12.51 1.15
C GLN A 129 27.46 13.74 1.33
N ALA A 130 26.87 14.93 1.53
CA ALA A 130 27.62 16.15 1.80
C ALA A 130 28.38 16.08 3.13
N ALA A 131 27.77 15.51 4.18
CA ALA A 131 28.42 15.28 5.46
C ALA A 131 29.60 14.31 5.33
N TYR A 132 29.42 13.20 4.61
CA TYR A 132 30.48 12.23 4.35
C TYR A 132 31.64 12.84 3.55
N ALA A 133 31.35 13.63 2.50
CA ALA A 133 32.35 14.34 1.72
C ALA A 133 33.14 15.34 2.57
N ARG A 134 32.48 16.05 3.51
CA ARG A 134 33.14 16.98 4.43
C ARG A 134 34.08 16.28 5.40
N VAL A 135 33.68 15.14 5.96
CA VAL A 135 34.53 14.33 6.86
C VAL A 135 35.73 13.76 6.11
N ARG A 136 35.53 13.27 4.88
CA ARG A 136 36.60 12.68 4.08
C ARG A 136 37.58 13.71 3.52
N GLY A 137 37.13 14.95 3.28
CA GLY A 137 37.96 16.07 2.83
C GLY A 137 38.81 16.73 3.93
N PHE A 138 38.60 16.41 5.21
CA PHE A 138 39.36 16.95 6.35
C PHE A 138 40.52 16.03 6.80
N SER A 139 40.77 14.94 6.08
CA SER A 139 41.74 13.88 6.42
C SER A 139 43.07 13.99 5.64
N THR A 140 43.52 15.20 5.27
CA THR A 140 44.82 15.44 4.63
C THR A 140 45.50 16.60 5.32
#